data_AF-A0A1W1XWF5-F1
#
_entry.id   AF-A0A1W1XWF5-F1
#
_cell.length_a   1.000
_cell.length_b   1.000
_cell.length_c   1.000
_cell.angle_alpha   90.00
_cell.angle_beta   90.00
_cell.angle_gamma   90.00
#
_symmetry.space_group_name_H-M   'P 1'
#
loop_
_entity.id
_entity.type
_entity.pdbx_description
1 polymer ?
#
loop_
_entity_poly.entity_id
_entity_poly.type
_entity_poly.pdbx_seq_one_letter_code
_entity_poly.pdbx_strand_id
1 'polypeptide(L)'
;MKWLLTLTMLATLASHAWADTVTLDVPAGAKLQWNEAQARIGKTRLYQPEEKSDECESENSRQLKSAVGPVVSFMAVGNGYCKGAAHPWASQSFEAYDSRTGKLLPITALFDEATVLTALKQDKLVRKALAGQNVTSLKELAEKANGECEFTLYGIGTSYAFHHIKDGKVAVRFGLSHGCEAMRGNFTQLGVYLPIPPQLKPWLDSAEKRGLLMNKLDK
;
A
#
# COMPACT_ATOMS: atom_id res chain seq x y z
N MET A 1 -38.12 -35.91 43.71
CA MET A 1 -37.04 -36.01 42.70
C MET A 1 -37.49 -35.27 41.43
N LYS A 2 -37.02 -34.05 41.21
CA LYS A 2 -37.22 -33.27 39.98
C LYS A 2 -35.82 -32.90 39.47
N TRP A 3 -35.44 -33.43 38.31
CA TRP A 3 -34.20 -33.08 37.64
C TRP A 3 -34.49 -31.96 36.64
N LEU A 4 -33.84 -30.80 36.81
CA LEU A 4 -33.77 -29.74 35.81
C LEU A 4 -32.68 -30.11 34.79
N LEU A 5 -33.05 -30.20 33.53
CA LEU A 5 -32.12 -30.21 32.40
C LEU A 5 -31.96 -28.77 31.91
N THR A 6 -30.82 -28.16 32.20
CA THR A 6 -30.36 -26.92 31.58
C THR A 6 -29.77 -27.23 30.21
N LEU A 7 -30.42 -26.76 29.15
CA LEU A 7 -29.95 -26.86 27.78
C LEU A 7 -29.01 -25.67 27.49
N THR A 8 -27.71 -25.91 27.45
CA THR A 8 -26.71 -24.91 27.05
C THR A 8 -26.71 -24.78 25.52
N MET A 9 -27.24 -23.67 25.00
CA MET A 9 -27.04 -23.30 23.60
C MET A 9 -25.57 -22.86 23.39
N LEU A 10 -24.75 -23.72 22.78
CA LEU A 10 -23.51 -23.30 22.15
C LEU A 10 -23.85 -22.57 20.85
N ALA A 11 -23.73 -21.26 20.83
CA ALA A 11 -23.70 -20.49 19.60
C ALA A 11 -22.32 -20.68 18.93
N THR A 12 -22.23 -21.58 17.96
CA THR A 12 -21.10 -21.65 17.04
C THR A 12 -21.13 -20.43 16.13
N LEU A 13 -20.35 -19.39 16.47
CA LEU A 13 -19.97 -18.36 15.52
C LEU A 13 -19.11 -19.03 14.45
N ALA A 14 -19.69 -19.26 13.28
CA ALA A 14 -18.95 -19.65 12.09
C ALA A 14 -17.98 -18.50 11.74
N SER A 15 -16.72 -18.67 12.13
CA SER A 15 -15.61 -17.89 11.58
C SER A 15 -15.64 -18.12 10.08
N HIS A 16 -16.08 -17.12 9.33
CA HIS A 16 -15.97 -17.14 7.88
C HIS A 16 -14.48 -17.17 7.56
N ALA A 17 -13.99 -18.33 7.14
CA ALA A 17 -12.66 -18.47 6.55
C ALA A 17 -12.69 -17.67 5.24
N TRP A 18 -12.04 -16.52 5.23
CA TRP A 18 -11.86 -15.71 4.04
C TRP A 18 -10.93 -16.49 3.11
N ALA A 19 -11.31 -16.61 1.84
CA ALA A 19 -10.66 -17.50 0.87
C ALA A 19 -9.13 -17.45 0.92
N ASP A 20 -8.54 -18.61 1.25
CA ASP A 20 -7.11 -18.79 1.49
C ASP A 20 -6.27 -18.88 0.20
N THR A 21 -6.57 -18.11 -0.84
CA THR A 21 -5.59 -17.80 -1.91
C THR A 21 -6.11 -16.63 -2.72
N VAL A 22 -5.52 -15.46 -2.54
CA VAL A 22 -5.56 -14.40 -3.54
C VAL A 22 -4.53 -14.72 -4.59
N THR A 23 -4.92 -14.70 -5.86
CA THR A 23 -3.99 -14.62 -6.98
C THR A 23 -3.94 -13.15 -7.42
N LEU A 24 -2.82 -12.46 -7.19
CA LEU A 24 -2.60 -11.19 -7.88
C LEU A 24 -2.13 -11.52 -9.29
N ASP A 25 -2.92 -11.16 -10.30
CA ASP A 25 -2.47 -11.09 -11.68
C ASP A 25 -1.51 -9.90 -11.80
N VAL A 26 -0.27 -10.10 -11.38
CA VAL A 26 0.81 -9.19 -11.78
C VAL A 26 1.04 -9.37 -13.28
N PRO A 27 1.27 -8.27 -14.03
CA PRO A 27 1.71 -8.38 -15.41
C PRO A 27 2.93 -9.31 -15.46
N ALA A 28 2.94 -10.26 -16.42
CA ALA A 28 3.87 -11.39 -16.58
C ALA A 28 3.44 -12.77 -16.03
N GLY A 29 2.16 -13.00 -15.72
CA GLY A 29 1.64 -14.37 -15.54
C GLY A 29 2.13 -15.10 -14.28
N ALA A 30 2.85 -14.41 -13.39
CA ALA A 30 3.17 -14.91 -12.07
C ALA A 30 1.94 -14.81 -11.17
N LYS A 31 1.40 -15.96 -10.77
CA LYS A 31 0.29 -16.01 -9.81
C LYS A 31 0.86 -15.86 -8.40
N LEU A 32 0.74 -14.68 -7.81
CA LEU A 32 1.06 -14.54 -6.39
C LEU A 32 -0.07 -15.20 -5.60
N GLN A 33 0.14 -16.40 -5.08
CA GLN A 33 -0.80 -17.06 -4.16
C GLN A 33 -0.59 -16.54 -2.74
N TRP A 34 -1.57 -15.80 -2.22
CA TRP A 34 -1.51 -15.21 -0.89
C TRP A 34 -2.65 -15.70 -0.02
N ASN A 35 -2.34 -16.25 1.15
CA ASN A 35 -3.37 -16.47 2.16
C ASN A 35 -2.91 -16.08 3.55
N GLU A 36 -3.91 -15.79 4.38
CA GLU A 36 -3.71 -15.40 5.76
C GLU A 36 -3.04 -16.49 6.60
N ALA A 37 -2.91 -17.73 6.11
CA ALA A 37 -2.17 -18.78 6.81
C ALA A 37 -0.70 -18.91 6.38
N GLN A 38 -0.35 -18.54 5.15
CA GLN A 38 0.92 -18.83 4.46
C GLN A 38 1.75 -17.58 4.14
N ALA A 39 1.36 -16.40 4.60
CA ALA A 39 2.25 -15.25 4.62
C ALA A 39 3.45 -15.54 5.55
N ARG A 40 4.42 -16.33 5.06
CA ARG A 40 5.69 -16.61 5.72
C ARG A 40 6.58 -15.40 5.50
N ILE A 41 7.01 -14.85 6.63
CA ILE A 41 7.86 -13.66 6.74
C ILE A 41 9.19 -13.96 6.05
N GLY A 42 9.39 -13.30 4.92
CA GLY A 42 10.63 -13.22 4.17
C GLY A 42 10.55 -12.02 3.24
N LYS A 43 11.69 -11.53 2.75
CA LYS A 43 11.75 -10.53 1.67
C LYS A 43 11.19 -11.15 0.41
N THR A 44 9.87 -11.28 0.29
CA THR A 44 9.22 -11.74 -0.92
C THR A 44 9.35 -10.62 -1.95
N ARG A 45 10.50 -10.61 -2.63
CA ARG A 45 10.69 -9.83 -3.85
C ARG A 45 10.04 -10.65 -4.97
N LEU A 46 8.87 -10.22 -5.40
CA LEU A 46 8.24 -10.74 -6.60
C LEU A 46 9.00 -10.13 -7.77
N TYR A 47 9.72 -10.98 -8.47
CA TYR A 47 10.42 -10.60 -9.68
C TYR A 47 9.45 -10.73 -10.85
N GLN A 48 9.27 -9.64 -11.59
CA GLN A 48 8.65 -9.70 -12.91
C GLN A 48 9.80 -9.90 -13.90
N PRO A 49 9.78 -10.96 -14.73
CA PRO A 49 10.87 -11.26 -15.65
C PRO A 49 11.14 -10.07 -16.58
N GLU A 50 12.40 -9.93 -17.00
CA GLU A 50 12.81 -8.89 -17.94
C GLU A 50 11.95 -8.96 -19.21
N GLU A 51 11.26 -7.86 -19.55
CA GLU A 51 10.76 -7.69 -20.91
C GLU A 51 11.97 -7.34 -21.77
N LYS A 52 12.55 -8.38 -22.38
CA LYS A 52 13.59 -8.23 -23.41
C LYS A 52 12.93 -8.16 -24.77
N SER A 53 12.97 -6.98 -25.35
CA SER A 53 12.92 -6.85 -26.81
C SER A 53 14.34 -6.60 -27.31
N ASP A 54 14.59 -6.75 -28.62
CA ASP A 54 15.88 -6.38 -29.23
C ASP A 54 16.23 -4.89 -29.04
N GLU A 55 15.28 -4.10 -28.54
CA GLU A 55 15.37 -2.65 -28.38
C GLU A 55 15.39 -2.19 -26.92
N CYS A 56 14.85 -2.97 -25.98
CA CYS A 56 14.73 -2.56 -24.58
C CYS A 56 15.00 -3.71 -23.62
N GLU A 57 15.71 -3.39 -22.53
CA GLU A 57 15.92 -4.25 -21.38
C GLU A 57 15.33 -3.56 -20.15
N SER A 58 14.61 -4.32 -19.32
CA SER A 58 14.03 -3.80 -18.08
C SER A 58 14.03 -4.82 -16.96
N GLU A 59 14.25 -4.36 -15.73
CA GLU A 59 14.13 -5.16 -14.52
C GLU A 59 13.01 -4.57 -13.65
N ASN A 60 12.06 -5.42 -13.25
CA ASN A 60 10.94 -5.01 -12.40
C ASN A 60 10.84 -5.92 -11.17
N SER A 61 10.67 -5.32 -10.00
CA SER A 61 10.51 -6.07 -8.76
C SER A 61 9.49 -5.42 -7.83
N ARG A 62 8.78 -6.25 -7.06
CA ARG A 62 7.85 -5.80 -6.01
C ARG A 62 8.26 -6.41 -4.68
N GLN A 63 8.48 -5.59 -3.67
CA GLN A 63 8.73 -6.04 -2.30
C GLN A 63 7.48 -5.83 -1.44
N LEU A 64 7.01 -6.85 -0.74
CA LEU A 64 5.90 -6.71 0.21
C LEU A 64 6.24 -5.68 1.30
N LYS A 65 5.33 -4.74 1.55
CA LYS A 65 5.46 -3.67 2.55
C LYS A 65 4.39 -3.72 3.63
N SER A 66 3.18 -4.14 3.34
CA SER A 66 2.20 -4.43 4.39
C SER A 66 1.10 -5.35 3.89
N ALA A 67 0.49 -6.13 4.79
CA ALA A 67 -0.73 -6.86 4.50
C ALA A 67 -1.73 -6.72 5.66
N VAL A 68 -2.89 -6.12 5.38
CA VAL A 68 -3.93 -5.75 6.37
C VAL A 68 -5.30 -6.13 5.80
N GLY A 69 -5.87 -7.25 6.29
CA GLY A 69 -7.09 -7.80 5.72
C GLY A 69 -6.93 -8.04 4.22
N PRO A 70 -7.84 -7.56 3.35
CA PRO A 70 -7.71 -7.72 1.91
C PRO A 70 -6.70 -6.76 1.27
N VAL A 71 -6.05 -5.87 2.02
CA VAL A 71 -5.15 -4.85 1.45
C VAL A 71 -3.71 -5.32 1.51
N VAL A 72 -3.06 -5.38 0.34
CA VAL A 72 -1.65 -5.75 0.23
C VAL A 72 -0.90 -4.61 -0.45
N SER A 73 0.11 -4.08 0.23
CA SER A 73 0.94 -2.99 -0.28
C SER A 73 2.33 -3.48 -0.64
N PHE A 74 2.82 -3.08 -1.81
CA PHE A 74 4.17 -3.35 -2.28
C PHE A 74 4.97 -2.06 -2.46
N MET A 75 6.28 -2.18 -2.38
CA MET A 75 7.21 -1.28 -3.05
C MET A 75 7.51 -1.86 -4.42
N ALA A 76 7.03 -1.23 -5.48
CA ALA A 76 7.40 -1.53 -6.84
C ALA A 76 8.65 -0.73 -7.21
N VAL A 77 9.62 -1.41 -7.82
CA VAL A 77 10.86 -0.83 -8.35
C VAL A 77 11.00 -1.32 -9.78
N GLY A 78 11.14 -0.39 -10.71
CA GLY A 78 11.43 -0.67 -12.10
C GLY A 78 12.67 0.09 -12.54
N ASN A 79 13.49 -0.51 -13.39
CA ASN A 79 14.54 0.19 -14.11
C ASN A 79 14.74 -0.44 -15.48
N GLY A 80 15.35 0.29 -16.40
CA GLY A 80 15.65 -0.24 -17.71
C GLY A 80 16.33 0.74 -18.63
N TYR A 81 16.64 0.26 -19.82
CA TYR A 81 17.27 1.02 -20.88
C TYR A 81 16.71 0.57 -22.23
N CYS A 82 16.57 1.52 -23.16
CA CYS A 82 16.24 1.22 -24.55
C CYS A 82 17.32 1.75 -25.48
N LYS A 83 17.64 1.00 -26.53
CA LYS A 83 18.58 1.38 -27.57
C LYS A 83 18.16 2.71 -28.19
N GLY A 84 19.09 3.65 -28.25
CA GLY A 84 18.83 5.00 -28.78
C GLY A 84 18.20 5.97 -27.76
N ALA A 85 17.84 5.50 -26.56
CA ALA A 85 17.47 6.41 -25.48
C ALA A 85 18.70 7.18 -24.96
N ALA A 86 18.49 8.44 -24.59
CA ALA A 86 19.55 9.30 -24.06
C ALA A 86 20.07 8.83 -22.69
N HIS A 87 19.25 8.12 -21.92
CA HIS A 87 19.60 7.57 -20.61
C HIS A 87 18.67 6.41 -20.22
N PRO A 88 19.05 5.61 -19.20
CA PRO A 88 18.15 4.65 -18.56
C PRO A 88 16.96 5.34 -17.87
N TRP A 89 15.88 4.59 -17.67
CA TRP A 89 14.73 4.98 -16.84
C TRP A 89 14.75 4.22 -15.52
N ALA A 90 14.20 4.82 -14.47
CA ALA A 90 14.05 4.19 -13.16
C ALA A 90 12.81 4.73 -12.45
N SER A 91 12.04 3.84 -11.82
CA SER A 91 10.82 4.15 -11.09
C SER A 91 10.79 3.42 -9.75
N GLN A 92 10.18 4.08 -8.76
CA GLN A 92 9.86 3.50 -7.47
C GLN A 92 8.50 4.03 -7.05
N SER A 93 7.63 3.17 -6.56
CA SER A 93 6.28 3.54 -6.09
C SER A 93 5.80 2.59 -5.00
N PHE A 94 4.90 3.08 -4.14
CA PHE A 94 4.04 2.14 -3.43
C PHE A 94 2.83 1.79 -4.30
N GLU A 95 2.37 0.55 -4.16
CA GLU A 95 1.17 0.06 -4.83
C GLU A 95 0.32 -0.70 -3.80
N ALA A 96 -0.83 -0.14 -3.43
CA ALA A 96 -1.80 -0.81 -2.55
C ALA A 96 -2.88 -1.49 -3.38
N TYR A 97 -2.98 -2.81 -3.28
CA TYR A 97 -3.94 -3.63 -4.00
C TYR A 97 -5.04 -4.16 -3.07
N ASP A 98 -6.26 -4.25 -3.60
CA ASP A 98 -7.29 -5.14 -3.07
C ASP A 98 -7.03 -6.55 -3.58
N SER A 99 -6.53 -7.38 -2.69
CA SER A 99 -6.21 -8.78 -2.95
C SER A 99 -7.42 -9.57 -3.48
N ARG A 100 -8.65 -9.19 -3.15
CA ARG A 100 -9.85 -9.89 -3.65
C ARG A 100 -10.09 -9.67 -5.14
N THR A 101 -9.61 -8.55 -5.68
CA THR A 101 -9.90 -8.12 -7.06
C THR A 101 -8.66 -7.97 -7.94
N GLY A 102 -7.46 -7.94 -7.34
CA GLY A 102 -6.21 -7.65 -8.05
C GLY A 102 -6.06 -6.19 -8.49
N LYS A 103 -6.97 -5.29 -8.12
CA LYS A 103 -6.95 -3.88 -8.51
C LYS A 103 -6.33 -3.00 -7.43
N LEU A 104 -5.78 -1.85 -7.83
CA LEU A 104 -5.34 -0.83 -6.87
C LEU A 104 -6.54 -0.37 -6.02
N LEU A 105 -6.34 -0.33 -4.71
CA LEU A 105 -7.36 0.05 -3.74
C LEU A 105 -7.06 1.47 -3.23
N PRO A 106 -7.87 2.48 -3.58
CA PRO A 106 -7.66 3.82 -3.07
C PRO A 106 -7.83 3.85 -1.55
N ILE A 107 -7.02 4.66 -0.87
CA ILE A 107 -7.07 4.85 0.59
C ILE A 107 -8.45 5.34 1.05
N THR A 108 -9.17 6.04 0.18
CA THR A 108 -10.53 6.54 0.41
C THR A 108 -11.60 5.45 0.44
N ALA A 109 -11.27 4.22 0.01
CA ALA A 109 -12.13 3.07 0.24
C ALA A 109 -12.06 2.56 1.69
N LEU A 110 -11.06 3.00 2.47
CA LEU A 110 -10.79 2.53 3.84
C LEU A 110 -10.97 3.65 4.87
N PHE A 111 -10.65 4.89 4.50
CA PHE A 111 -10.74 6.08 5.33
C PHE A 111 -11.58 7.15 4.65
N ASP A 112 -12.22 8.01 5.44
CA ASP A 112 -12.83 9.22 4.93
C ASP A 112 -11.77 10.14 4.27
N GLU A 113 -12.09 10.69 3.09
CA GLU A 113 -11.15 11.50 2.31
C GLU A 113 -10.72 12.77 3.05
N ALA A 114 -11.67 13.44 3.72
CA ALA A 114 -11.37 14.66 4.48
C ALA A 114 -10.38 14.37 5.61
N THR A 115 -10.51 13.23 6.27
CA THR A 115 -9.56 12.74 7.27
C THR A 115 -8.16 12.54 6.70
N VAL A 116 -8.04 11.87 5.54
CA VAL A 116 -6.75 11.64 4.88
C VAL A 116 -6.12 12.95 4.43
N LEU A 117 -6.88 13.81 3.76
CA LEU A 117 -6.43 15.11 3.29
C LEU A 117 -5.97 16.01 4.44
N THR A 118 -6.71 16.04 5.54
CA THR A 118 -6.35 16.80 6.74
C THR A 118 -5.02 16.34 7.31
N ALA A 119 -4.79 15.03 7.40
CA ALA A 119 -3.53 14.48 7.88
C ALA A 119 -2.36 14.80 6.93
N LEU A 120 -2.55 14.68 5.62
CA LEU A 120 -1.54 15.03 4.61
C LEU A 120 -1.19 16.52 4.65
N LYS A 121 -2.18 17.42 4.81
CA LYS A 121 -1.94 18.87 4.92
C LYS A 121 -1.17 19.29 6.17
N GLN A 122 -0.95 18.40 7.15
CA GLN A 122 -0.09 18.67 8.31
C GLN A 122 1.39 18.37 8.03
N ASP A 123 1.67 17.56 7.00
CA ASP A 123 3.03 17.23 6.62
C ASP A 123 3.80 18.47 6.12
N LYS A 124 5.11 18.55 6.42
CA LYS A 124 5.92 19.71 6.04
C LYS A 124 6.15 19.81 4.54
N LEU A 125 6.36 18.67 3.86
CA LEU A 125 6.59 18.62 2.41
C LEU A 125 5.31 18.97 1.67
N VAL A 126 4.17 18.44 2.11
CA VAL A 126 2.86 18.76 1.51
C VAL A 126 2.53 20.25 1.67
N ARG A 127 2.73 20.83 2.86
CA ARG A 127 2.50 22.26 3.07
C ARG A 127 3.40 23.14 2.21
N LYS A 128 4.68 22.77 2.08
CA LYS A 128 5.64 23.47 1.21
C LYS A 128 5.15 23.41 -0.24
N ALA A 129 4.79 22.23 -0.74
CA ALA A 129 4.34 22.02 -2.11
C ALA A 129 3.02 22.74 -2.45
N LEU A 130 2.13 22.92 -1.46
CA LEU A 130 0.90 23.68 -1.65
C LEU A 130 1.13 25.20 -1.72
N ALA A 131 2.20 25.72 -1.14
CA ALA A 131 2.51 27.16 -1.12
C ALA A 131 1.32 28.05 -0.72
N GLY A 132 0.49 27.59 0.24
CA GLY A 132 -0.70 28.31 0.71
C GLY A 132 -1.97 28.12 -0.12
N GLN A 133 -1.92 27.36 -1.22
CA GLN A 133 -3.11 27.00 -1.98
C GLN A 133 -4.08 26.17 -1.14
N ASN A 134 -5.38 26.47 -1.29
CA ASN A 134 -6.42 25.65 -0.68
C ASN A 134 -6.82 24.50 -1.60
N VAL A 135 -6.93 23.31 -1.01
CA VAL A 135 -7.36 22.07 -1.65
C VAL A 135 -8.37 21.36 -0.76
N THR A 136 -9.38 20.75 -1.39
CA THR A 136 -10.54 20.14 -0.76
C THR A 136 -10.68 18.64 -1.04
N SER A 137 -9.86 18.09 -1.96
CA SER A 137 -9.78 16.66 -2.25
C SER A 137 -8.34 16.20 -2.45
N LEU A 138 -8.10 14.89 -2.42
CA LEU A 138 -6.81 14.28 -2.76
C LEU A 138 -6.47 14.48 -4.24
N LYS A 139 -7.49 14.55 -5.10
CA LYS A 139 -7.30 14.88 -6.53
C LYS A 139 -6.75 16.30 -6.67
N GLU A 140 -7.40 17.28 -6.06
CA GLU A 140 -6.91 18.67 -6.08
C GLU A 140 -5.53 18.79 -5.45
N LEU A 141 -5.27 18.05 -4.37
CA LEU A 141 -3.93 18.00 -3.77
C LEU A 141 -2.89 17.53 -4.77
N ALA A 142 -3.15 16.44 -5.50
CA ALA A 142 -2.22 15.89 -6.49
C ALA A 142 -1.99 16.84 -7.68
N GLU A 143 -3.01 17.59 -8.09
CA GLU A 143 -2.95 18.52 -9.23
C GLU A 143 -2.30 19.86 -8.88
N LYS A 144 -2.54 20.38 -7.67
CA LYS A 144 -2.12 21.74 -7.27
C LYS A 144 -0.81 21.79 -6.49
N ALA A 145 -0.43 20.70 -5.80
CA ALA A 145 0.82 20.66 -5.06
C ALA A 145 2.00 20.53 -6.01
N ASN A 146 2.94 21.48 -5.92
CA ASN A 146 4.15 21.49 -6.72
C ASN A 146 5.34 21.00 -5.90
N GLY A 147 5.74 19.74 -6.11
CA GLY A 147 6.97 19.17 -5.55
C GLY A 147 8.21 19.42 -6.40
N GLU A 148 8.12 20.32 -7.39
CA GLU A 148 9.15 20.63 -8.37
C GLU A 148 9.69 19.35 -9.03
N CYS A 149 11.01 19.19 -9.11
CA CYS A 149 11.65 17.97 -9.58
C CYS A 149 11.74 16.88 -8.49
N GLU A 150 11.65 17.24 -7.22
CA GLU A 150 11.93 16.33 -6.10
C GLU A 150 10.89 15.22 -5.99
N PHE A 151 9.60 15.57 -6.11
CA PHE A 151 8.52 14.61 -5.99
C PHE A 151 7.24 15.04 -6.70
N THR A 152 6.34 14.08 -6.88
CA THR A 152 4.95 14.30 -7.26
C THR A 152 3.97 13.59 -6.32
N LEU A 153 2.78 14.17 -6.17
CA LEU A 153 1.65 13.59 -5.46
C LEU A 153 0.66 12.88 -6.40
N TYR A 154 0.97 12.75 -7.69
CA TYR A 154 0.18 11.91 -8.59
C TYR A 154 0.11 10.46 -8.08
N GLY A 155 -1.08 9.87 -8.10
CA GLY A 155 -1.29 8.50 -7.60
C GLY A 155 -1.28 8.35 -6.07
N ILE A 156 -1.23 9.45 -5.31
CA ILE A 156 -1.18 9.42 -3.82
C ILE A 156 -2.29 8.58 -3.19
N GLY A 157 -3.47 8.53 -3.83
CA GLY A 157 -4.61 7.76 -3.34
C GLY A 157 -4.36 6.26 -3.28
N THR A 158 -3.47 5.71 -4.11
CA THR A 158 -3.18 4.26 -4.20
C THR A 158 -1.74 3.92 -3.84
N SER A 159 -0.90 4.93 -3.59
CA SER A 159 0.50 4.77 -3.21
C SER A 159 0.66 4.83 -1.69
N TYR A 160 0.31 3.75 -0.99
CA TYR A 160 0.43 3.68 0.47
C TYR A 160 0.73 2.29 1.03
N ALA A 161 1.26 2.25 2.25
CA ALA A 161 1.46 1.05 3.07
C ALA A 161 1.15 1.32 4.55
N PHE A 162 0.61 0.30 5.25
CA PHE A 162 0.35 0.37 6.70
C PHE A 162 1.61 0.04 7.48
N HIS A 163 2.07 0.97 8.30
CA HIS A 163 3.40 0.87 8.90
C HIS A 163 3.43 0.37 10.33
N HIS A 164 2.65 0.96 11.23
CA HIS A 164 2.55 0.49 12.62
C HIS A 164 1.31 1.09 13.28
N ILE A 165 0.87 0.50 14.40
CA ILE A 165 -0.22 1.03 15.22
C ILE A 165 0.38 1.75 16.43
N LYS A 166 -0.18 2.92 16.77
CA LYS A 166 0.18 3.70 17.95
C LYS A 166 -1.02 4.52 18.43
N ASP A 167 -1.34 4.46 19.72
CA ASP A 167 -2.36 5.29 20.38
C ASP A 167 -3.73 5.27 19.65
N GLY A 168 -4.18 4.10 19.21
CA GLY A 168 -5.45 3.93 18.48
C GLY A 168 -5.44 4.48 17.04
N LYS A 169 -4.27 4.89 16.54
CA LYS A 169 -4.04 5.35 15.17
C LYS A 169 -3.15 4.37 14.43
N VAL A 170 -3.27 4.34 13.11
CA VAL A 170 -2.34 3.64 12.24
C VAL A 170 -1.47 4.66 11.52
N ALA A 171 -0.16 4.45 11.58
CA ALA A 171 0.78 5.16 10.74
C ALA A 171 0.68 4.61 9.31
N VAL A 172 0.35 5.49 8.36
CA VAL A 172 0.32 5.19 6.94
C VAL A 172 1.50 5.88 6.28
N ARG A 173 2.28 5.11 5.50
CA ARG A 173 3.33 5.65 4.64
C ARG A 173 2.77 5.84 3.25
N PHE A 174 2.84 7.04 2.74
CA PHE A 174 2.51 7.34 1.35
C PHE A 174 3.79 7.46 0.54
N GLY A 175 3.80 6.86 -0.65
CA GLY A 175 4.95 6.88 -1.54
C GLY A 175 4.83 7.99 -2.57
N LEU A 176 5.87 8.80 -2.72
CA LEU A 176 5.97 9.86 -3.72
C LEU A 176 7.08 9.51 -4.70
N SER A 177 6.73 9.39 -5.97
CA SER A 177 7.69 9.28 -7.08
C SER A 177 8.33 10.64 -7.35
N HIS A 178 9.43 10.64 -8.10
CA HIS A 178 10.11 11.85 -8.57
C HIS A 178 9.21 12.74 -9.44
N GLY A 179 9.45 14.05 -9.41
CA GLY A 179 8.68 15.03 -10.18
C GLY A 179 9.17 15.27 -11.60
N CYS A 180 10.44 14.94 -11.90
CA CYS A 180 11.02 15.10 -13.24
C CYS A 180 12.14 14.07 -13.51
N GLU A 181 12.50 13.90 -14.79
CA GLU A 181 13.47 12.89 -15.25
C GLU A 181 14.88 13.04 -14.63
N ALA A 182 15.27 14.25 -14.24
CA ALA A 182 16.55 14.50 -13.58
C ALA A 182 16.63 13.82 -12.20
N MET A 183 15.49 13.55 -11.56
CA MET A 183 15.37 12.87 -10.27
C MET A 183 14.87 11.43 -10.43
N ARG A 184 14.93 10.84 -11.63
CA ARG A 184 14.45 9.47 -11.89
C ARG A 184 14.99 8.47 -10.87
N GLY A 185 14.15 7.53 -10.47
CA GLY A 185 14.46 6.57 -9.41
C GLY A 185 14.42 7.12 -7.99
N ASN A 186 14.31 8.44 -7.75
CA ASN A 186 14.10 8.97 -6.40
C ASN A 186 12.70 8.58 -5.88
N PHE A 187 12.65 8.33 -4.57
CA PHE A 187 11.45 7.95 -3.87
C PHE A 187 11.41 8.61 -2.49
N THR A 188 10.31 9.28 -2.20
CA THR A 188 10.08 9.93 -0.90
C THR A 188 8.90 9.27 -0.20
N GLN A 189 8.99 9.10 1.13
CA GLN A 189 7.89 8.59 1.94
C GLN A 189 7.34 9.66 2.87
N LEU A 190 6.04 9.93 2.78
CA LEU A 190 5.32 10.73 3.76
C LEU A 190 4.74 9.82 4.83
N GLY A 191 4.80 10.24 6.10
CA GLY A 191 4.20 9.51 7.20
C GLY A 191 3.10 10.30 7.87
N VAL A 192 1.89 9.76 7.91
CA VAL A 192 0.77 10.36 8.65
C VAL A 192 0.13 9.35 9.59
N TYR A 193 -0.49 9.83 10.66
CA TYR A 193 -1.30 8.99 11.55
C TYR A 193 -2.78 9.21 11.24
N LEU A 194 -3.47 8.13 10.89
CA LEU A 194 -4.92 8.14 10.67
C LEU A 194 -5.64 7.45 11.83
N PRO A 195 -6.78 7.98 12.31
CA PRO A 195 -7.62 7.29 13.28
C PRO A 195 -8.10 5.97 12.67
N ILE A 196 -8.07 4.88 13.45
CA ILE A 196 -8.46 3.55 12.95
C ILE A 196 -9.99 3.46 12.90
N PRO A 197 -10.60 3.30 11.71
CA PRO A 197 -12.04 3.09 11.60
C PRO A 197 -12.43 1.73 12.21
N PRO A 198 -13.62 1.58 12.82
CA PRO A 198 -14.05 0.34 13.46
C PRO A 198 -13.94 -0.89 12.54
N GLN A 199 -14.29 -0.75 11.27
CA GLN A 199 -14.22 -1.82 10.26
C GLN A 199 -12.80 -2.29 9.97
N LEU A 200 -11.80 -1.43 10.15
CA LEU A 200 -10.39 -1.72 9.85
C LEU A 200 -9.65 -2.31 11.07
N LYS A 201 -10.20 -2.10 12.27
CA LYS A 201 -9.55 -2.51 13.53
C LYS A 201 -9.22 -4.01 13.57
N PRO A 202 -10.14 -4.95 13.26
CA PRO A 202 -9.82 -6.37 13.32
C PRO A 202 -8.69 -6.77 12.36
N TRP A 203 -8.65 -6.15 11.18
CA TRP A 203 -7.60 -6.40 10.18
C TRP A 203 -6.23 -5.91 10.66
N LEU A 204 -6.18 -4.71 11.23
CA LEU A 204 -4.95 -4.11 11.76
C LEU A 204 -4.43 -4.86 12.99
N ASP A 205 -5.30 -5.25 13.92
CA ASP A 205 -4.93 -6.04 15.10
C ASP A 205 -4.32 -7.39 14.67
N SER A 206 -4.95 -8.06 13.68
CA SER A 206 -4.43 -9.31 13.11
C SER A 206 -3.07 -9.11 12.44
N ALA A 207 -2.91 -8.05 11.64
CA ALA A 207 -1.66 -7.74 10.96
C ALA A 207 -0.51 -7.44 11.93
N GLU A 208 -0.75 -6.66 13.00
CA GLU A 208 0.26 -6.39 14.03
C GLU A 208 0.68 -7.70 14.73
N LYS A 209 -0.29 -8.53 15.15
CA LYS A 209 -0.01 -9.82 15.81
C LYS A 209 0.81 -10.76 14.94
N ARG A 210 0.60 -10.72 13.63
CA ARG A 210 1.26 -11.59 12.63
C ARG A 210 2.55 -11.01 12.05
N GLY A 211 2.93 -9.79 12.45
CA GLY A 211 4.14 -9.16 11.94
C GLY A 211 4.03 -8.69 10.48
N LEU A 212 2.83 -8.33 10.01
CA LEU A 212 2.55 -7.99 8.61
C LEU A 212 2.48 -6.47 8.33
N LEU A 213 2.80 -5.65 9.32
CA LEU A 213 2.96 -4.21 9.12
C LEU A 213 4.39 -3.89 8.68
N MET A 214 4.55 -2.78 7.96
CA MET A 214 5.83 -2.40 7.35
C MET A 214 6.99 -2.35 8.35
N ASN A 215 6.78 -1.85 9.56
CA ASN A 215 7.85 -1.79 10.57
C ASN A 215 8.37 -3.15 11.03
N LYS A 216 7.63 -4.24 10.78
CA LYS A 216 8.05 -5.61 11.09
C LYS A 216 8.68 -6.27 9.87
N LEU A 217 8.19 -5.95 8.68
CA LEU A 217 8.66 -6.50 7.41
C LEU A 217 9.97 -5.87 6.89
N ASP A 218 10.27 -4.63 7.30
CA ASP A 218 11.51 -3.93 6.93
C ASP A 218 12.70 -4.21 7.86
N LYS A 219 12.54 -5.11 8.85
CA LYS A 219 13.63 -5.57 9.74
C LYS A 219 14.41 -6.71 9.10
#